data_AF-A0A0E3SGD9-F1
#
_entry.id   AF-A0A0E3SGD9-F1
#
_cell.length_a   1.000
_cell.length_b   1.000
_cell.length_c   1.000
_cell.angle_alpha   90.00
_cell.angle_beta   90.00
_cell.angle_gamma   90.00
#
_symmetry.space_group_name_H-M   'P 1'
#
loop_
_entity.id
_entity.type
_entity.pdbx_description
1 polymer ?
#
loop_
_entity_poly.entity_id
_entity_poly.type
_entity_poly.pdbx_seq_one_letter_code
_entity_poly.pdbx_strand_id
1 'polypeptide(L)'
;MGAKVNVDLDSFKWLYTEGLSDRKICKILGLSRYTLSKIRSELGLTPNQLRKKTVFDFKEFKRLYAEGKKDKEIAKALGFSLKKPGIHNEIGLPPLLGSLFSPKADETEFFKHYQQGKSTK
;
A
#
# COMPACT_ATOMS: atom_id res chain seq x y z
N MET A 1 -40.63 1.67 -4.77
CA MET A 1 -40.55 0.64 -3.71
C MET A 1 -39.38 -0.27 -4.03
N GLY A 2 -38.36 -0.34 -3.17
CA GLY A 2 -37.19 -1.20 -3.41
C GLY A 2 -37.52 -2.65 -3.11
N ALA A 3 -37.21 -3.56 -4.04
CA ALA A 3 -37.39 -4.99 -3.85
C ALA A 3 -36.67 -5.44 -2.57
N LYS A 4 -37.39 -6.19 -1.71
CA LYS A 4 -36.82 -6.80 -0.51
C LYS A 4 -35.92 -7.94 -0.98
N VAL A 5 -34.61 -7.68 -1.07
CA VAL A 5 -33.64 -8.74 -1.36
C VAL A 5 -33.63 -9.66 -0.16
N ASN A 6 -34.10 -10.90 -0.33
CA ASN A 6 -33.98 -11.94 0.67
C ASN A 6 -32.50 -12.34 0.71
N VAL A 7 -31.75 -11.75 1.63
CA VAL A 7 -30.33 -12.03 1.78
C VAL A 7 -30.14 -13.12 2.82
N ASP A 8 -29.41 -14.15 2.43
CA ASP A 8 -28.96 -15.20 3.35
C ASP A 8 -27.92 -14.64 4.32
N LEU A 9 -28.42 -14.17 5.47
CA LEU A 9 -27.62 -13.57 6.54
C LEU A 9 -26.70 -14.60 7.22
N ASP A 10 -27.08 -15.88 7.22
CA ASP A 10 -26.29 -16.92 7.85
C ASP A 10 -25.05 -17.24 7.01
N SER A 11 -25.22 -17.36 5.69
CA SER A 11 -24.07 -17.44 4.78
C SER A 11 -23.17 -16.21 4.86
N PHE A 12 -23.73 -15.00 5.00
CA PHE A 12 -22.92 -13.79 5.22
C PHE A 12 -22.07 -13.89 6.49
N LYS A 13 -22.68 -14.26 7.63
CA LYS A 13 -21.98 -14.37 8.91
C LYS A 13 -20.84 -15.38 8.84
N TRP A 14 -21.10 -16.56 8.26
CA TRP A 14 -20.08 -17.61 8.10
C TRP A 14 -18.89 -17.14 7.26
N LEU A 15 -19.15 -16.52 6.10
CA LEU A 15 -18.09 -15.98 5.24
C LEU A 15 -17.33 -14.83 5.90
N TYR A 16 -18.02 -14.00 6.69
CA TYR A 16 -17.42 -12.91 7.43
C TYR A 16 -16.50 -13.42 8.55
N THR A 17 -16.93 -14.43 9.31
CA THR A 17 -16.11 -15.08 10.35
C THR A 17 -14.87 -15.76 9.79
N GLU A 18 -14.95 -16.27 8.57
CA GLU A 18 -13.81 -16.88 7.84
C GLU A 18 -12.76 -15.83 7.37
N GLY A 19 -12.95 -14.55 7.68
CA GLY A 19 -11.97 -13.52 7.35
C GLY A 19 -12.07 -12.99 5.92
N LEU A 20 -13.12 -13.35 5.16
CA LEU A 20 -13.25 -12.89 3.79
C LEU A 20 -13.57 -11.40 3.73
N SER A 21 -13.00 -10.71 2.73
CA SER A 21 -13.33 -9.32 2.46
C SER A 21 -14.70 -9.17 1.81
N ASP A 22 -15.36 -8.04 2.05
CA ASP A 22 -16.66 -7.67 1.46
C ASP A 22 -16.71 -7.93 -0.05
N ARG A 23 -15.61 -7.70 -0.78
CA ARG A 23 -15.52 -7.98 -2.23
C ARG A 23 -15.68 -9.46 -2.56
N LYS A 24 -15.06 -10.35 -1.80
CA LYS A 24 -15.18 -11.81 -2.01
C LYS A 24 -16.58 -12.28 -1.61
N ILE A 25 -17.07 -11.82 -0.46
CA ILE A 25 -18.40 -12.18 0.04
C ILE A 25 -19.49 -11.76 -0.95
N CYS A 26 -19.40 -10.54 -1.51
CA CYS A 26 -20.33 -10.08 -2.56
C CYS A 26 -20.34 -10.99 -3.79
N LYS A 27 -19.18 -11.47 -4.23
CA LYS A 27 -19.09 -12.37 -5.38
C LYS A 27 -19.71 -13.73 -5.09
N ILE A 28 -19.52 -14.26 -3.89
CA ILE A 28 -20.05 -15.56 -3.47
C ILE A 28 -21.58 -15.49 -3.33
N LEU A 29 -22.09 -14.43 -2.70
CA LEU A 29 -23.53 -14.26 -2.46
C LEU A 29 -24.28 -13.62 -3.63
N GLY A 30 -23.60 -13.24 -4.71
CA GLY A 30 -24.21 -12.53 -5.84
C GLY A 30 -24.77 -11.14 -5.49
N LEU A 31 -24.26 -10.52 -4.43
CA LEU A 31 -24.77 -9.25 -3.91
C LEU A 31 -23.96 -8.05 -4.42
N SER A 32 -24.64 -6.89 -4.48
CA SER A 32 -23.94 -5.63 -4.68
C SER A 32 -23.12 -5.27 -3.43
N ARG A 33 -21.98 -4.59 -3.64
CA ARG A 33 -21.16 -4.06 -2.54
C ARG A 33 -21.93 -3.10 -1.63
N TYR A 34 -22.88 -2.36 -2.18
CA TYR A 34 -23.72 -1.46 -1.42
C TYR A 34 -24.65 -2.23 -0.48
N THR A 35 -25.33 -3.26 -0.99
CA THR A 35 -26.20 -4.14 -0.20
C THR A 35 -25.45 -4.79 0.94
N LEU A 36 -24.26 -5.34 0.66
CA LEU A 36 -23.43 -5.97 1.67
C LEU A 36 -22.92 -4.97 2.72
N SER A 37 -22.53 -3.77 2.30
CA SER A 37 -22.13 -2.71 3.24
C SER A 37 -23.28 -2.29 4.16
N LYS A 38 -24.51 -2.25 3.65
CA LYS A 38 -25.70 -1.94 4.45
C LYS A 38 -25.95 -3.02 5.50
N ILE A 39 -25.96 -4.30 5.10
CA ILE A 39 -26.10 -5.44 6.01
C ILE A 39 -25.02 -5.43 7.08
N ARG A 40 -23.75 -5.23 6.68
CA ARG A 40 -22.62 -5.17 7.60
C ARG A 40 -22.79 -4.04 8.62
N SER A 41 -23.24 -2.86 8.18
CA SER A 41 -23.53 -1.73 9.07
C SER A 41 -24.72 -1.98 10.00
N GLU A 42 -25.80 -2.59 9.50
CA GLU A 42 -26.97 -2.98 10.31
C GLU A 42 -26.61 -4.02 11.37
N LEU A 43 -25.62 -4.88 11.09
CA LEU A 43 -25.05 -5.84 12.04
C LEU A 43 -23.97 -5.24 12.95
N GLY A 44 -23.63 -3.95 12.81
CA GLY A 44 -22.60 -3.28 13.61
C GLY A 44 -21.17 -3.79 13.36
N LEU A 45 -20.92 -4.48 12.24
CA LEU A 45 -19.64 -5.11 11.93
C LEU A 45 -18.71 -4.13 11.19
N THR A 46 -17.41 -4.20 11.48
CA THR A 46 -16.39 -3.44 10.73
C THR A 46 -16.05 -4.14 9.41
N PRO A 47 -15.55 -3.43 8.38
CA PRO A 47 -15.13 -4.12 7.16
C PRO A 47 -13.95 -5.04 7.46
N ASN A 48 -13.97 -6.26 6.91
CA ASN A 48 -12.87 -7.20 7.00
C ASN A 48 -11.71 -6.73 6.09
N GLN A 49 -11.02 -5.68 6.53
CA GLN A 49 -9.97 -5.04 5.76
C GLN A 49 -8.70 -5.87 5.83
N LEU A 50 -8.58 -6.85 4.93
CA LEU A 50 -7.28 -7.39 4.54
C LEU A 50 -6.54 -6.38 3.66
N ARG A 51 -6.34 -5.15 4.12
CA ARG A 51 -5.27 -4.32 3.54
C ARG A 51 -3.99 -4.98 4.01
N LYS A 52 -3.35 -5.77 3.14
CA LYS A 52 -1.96 -6.20 3.38
C LYS A 52 -1.18 -4.92 3.65
N LYS A 53 -0.81 -4.70 4.92
CA LYS A 53 0.11 -3.64 5.27
C LYS A 53 1.41 -4.04 4.60
N THR A 54 1.77 -3.38 3.50
CA THR A 54 3.04 -3.63 2.86
C THR A 54 4.11 -3.20 3.86
N VAL A 55 4.71 -4.19 4.53
CA VAL A 55 5.87 -3.97 5.38
C VAL A 55 6.96 -3.45 4.46
N PHE A 56 7.45 -2.25 4.76
CA PHE A 56 8.48 -1.62 3.96
C PHE A 56 9.83 -2.02 4.54
N ASP A 57 10.62 -2.77 3.76
CA ASP A 57 11.97 -3.14 4.17
C ASP A 57 12.94 -2.01 3.81
N PHE A 58 13.22 -1.18 4.82
CA PHE A 58 14.16 -0.07 4.72
C PHE A 58 15.60 -0.53 4.43
N LYS A 59 15.99 -1.71 4.91
CA LYS A 59 17.37 -2.22 4.75
C LYS A 59 17.58 -2.67 3.30
N GLU A 60 16.62 -3.40 2.76
CA GLU A 60 16.66 -3.85 1.38
C GLU A 60 16.53 -2.69 0.39
N PHE A 61 15.72 -1.68 0.70
CA PHE A 61 15.67 -0.44 -0.09
C PHE A 61 17.03 0.23 -0.19
N LYS A 62 17.72 0.44 0.95
CA LYS A 62 19.05 1.07 0.98
C LYS A 62 20.09 0.27 0.17
N ARG A 63 20.06 -1.07 0.26
CA ARG A 63 20.96 -1.93 -0.50
C ARG A 63 20.76 -1.76 -2.01
N LEU A 64 19.51 -1.85 -2.47
CA LEU A 64 19.18 -1.72 -3.90
C LEU A 64 19.46 -0.30 -4.42
N TYR A 65 19.28 0.71 -3.57
CA TYR A 65 19.63 2.10 -3.88
C TYR A 65 21.15 2.28 -4.05
N ALA A 66 21.97 1.70 -3.16
CA ALA A 66 23.43 1.70 -3.27
C ALA A 66 23.93 0.92 -4.51
N GLU A 67 23.21 -0.12 -4.93
CA GLU A 67 23.46 -0.80 -6.21
C GLU A 67 23.14 0.07 -7.45
N GLY A 68 22.56 1.26 -7.25
CA GLY A 68 22.20 2.20 -8.31
C GLY A 68 20.90 1.89 -9.04
N LYS A 69 20.05 1.04 -8.45
CA LYS A 69 18.74 0.75 -9.03
C LYS A 69 17.82 1.94 -8.88
N LYS A 70 17.01 2.19 -9.90
CA LYS A 70 16.04 3.30 -9.91
C LYS A 70 14.84 2.95 -9.02
N ASP A 71 14.14 3.96 -8.52
CA ASP A 71 12.96 3.77 -7.65
C ASP A 71 11.92 2.81 -8.25
N LYS A 72 11.75 2.81 -9.58
CA LYS A 72 10.89 1.86 -10.32
C LYS A 72 11.31 0.41 -10.16
N GLU A 73 12.61 0.15 -10.22
CA GLU A 73 13.20 -1.18 -10.09
C GLU A 73 13.17 -1.63 -8.64
N ILE A 74 13.47 -0.72 -7.70
CA ILE A 74 13.38 -0.98 -6.26
C ILE A 74 11.95 -1.29 -5.84
N ALA A 75 10.96 -0.50 -6.28
CA ALA A 75 9.55 -0.73 -5.97
C ALA A 75 9.04 -2.06 -6.53
N LYS A 76 9.50 -2.45 -7.73
CA LYS A 76 9.20 -3.76 -8.31
C LYS A 76 9.82 -4.89 -7.49
N ALA A 77 11.09 -4.74 -7.07
CA ALA A 77 11.79 -5.73 -6.26
C ALA A 77 11.14 -5.91 -4.87
N LEU A 78 10.65 -4.83 -4.27
CA LEU A 78 10.04 -4.81 -2.94
C LEU A 78 8.51 -4.97 -2.97
N GLY A 79 7.90 -5.16 -4.13
CA GLY A 79 6.48 -5.48 -4.28
C GLY A 79 5.52 -4.36 -3.86
N PHE A 80 5.90 -3.08 -4.01
CA PHE A 80 5.02 -1.95 -3.69
C PHE A 80 4.79 -1.01 -4.89
N SER A 81 3.74 -0.18 -4.81
CA SER A 81 3.42 0.83 -5.82
C SER A 81 4.24 2.10 -5.63
N LEU A 82 4.79 2.63 -6.72
CA LEU A 82 5.66 3.82 -6.80
C LEU A 82 5.10 5.10 -6.16
N LYS A 83 3.80 5.14 -5.85
CA LYS A 83 3.11 6.29 -5.27
C LYS A 83 3.33 6.44 -3.76
N LYS A 84 4.46 6.00 -3.19
CA LYS A 84 4.85 6.33 -1.81
C LYS A 84 5.80 7.53 -1.84
N PRO A 85 5.31 8.78 -1.80
CA PRO A 85 6.14 9.96 -2.01
C PRO A 85 7.01 10.29 -0.77
N GLY A 86 6.80 9.58 0.35
CA GLY A 86 7.48 9.84 1.63
C GLY A 86 8.71 8.98 1.93
N ILE A 87 8.97 7.92 1.16
CA ILE A 87 10.06 6.96 1.48
C ILE A 87 11.42 7.65 1.53
N HIS A 88 11.70 8.51 0.56
CA HIS A 88 12.96 9.27 0.45
C HIS A 88 13.18 10.24 1.63
N ASN A 89 12.11 10.80 2.18
CA ASN A 89 12.16 11.64 3.37
C ASN A 89 12.46 10.83 4.63
N GLU A 90 11.86 9.64 4.77
CA GLU A 90 12.07 8.75 5.92
C GLU A 90 13.49 8.15 5.97
N ILE A 91 14.09 7.88 4.81
CA ILE A 91 15.43 7.27 4.72
C ILE A 91 16.57 8.26 4.55
N GLY A 92 16.26 9.54 4.32
CA GLY A 92 17.26 10.58 4.08
C GLY A 92 17.99 10.46 2.75
N LEU A 93 17.42 9.75 1.76
CA LEU A 93 17.99 9.57 0.42
C LEU A 93 17.13 10.31 -0.61
N PRO A 94 17.72 11.05 -1.56
CA PRO A 94 16.94 11.67 -2.62
C PRO A 94 16.33 10.63 -3.57
N PRO A 95 15.32 11.01 -4.35
CA PRO A 95 14.84 10.18 -5.44
C PRO A 95 15.86 10.13 -6.57
N LEU A 96 16.11 8.94 -7.11
CA LEU A 96 16.91 8.76 -8.33
C LEU A 96 16.06 9.11 -9.55
N LEU A 97 15.77 10.41 -9.70
CA LEU A 97 15.04 10.94 -10.83
C LEU A 97 15.93 10.91 -12.07
N GLY A 98 15.69 9.89 -12.90
CA GLY A 98 15.97 9.86 -14.35
C GLY A 98 17.24 10.57 -14.85
N SER A 99 18.22 9.77 -15.27
CA SER A 99 19.34 10.11 -16.16
C SER A 99 20.46 11.04 -15.65
N LEU A 100 20.30 11.75 -14.54
CA LEU A 100 21.36 12.64 -14.02
C LEU A 100 22.18 12.08 -12.85
N PHE A 101 21.77 10.98 -12.22
CA PHE A 101 22.44 10.46 -11.04
C PHE A 101 22.82 8.99 -11.21
N SER A 102 24.13 8.74 -11.32
CA SER A 102 24.74 7.42 -11.27
C SER A 102 25.51 7.35 -9.95
N PRO A 103 25.05 6.58 -8.93
CA PRO A 103 25.70 6.53 -7.61
C PRO A 103 27.10 5.90 -7.63
N LYS A 104 27.61 5.50 -8.80
CA LYS A 104 28.99 5.03 -8.96
C LYS A 104 30.04 6.13 -8.74
N ALA A 105 29.65 7.40 -8.69
CA ALA A 105 30.55 8.49 -8.37
C ALA A 105 29.98 9.28 -7.18
N ASP A 106 30.74 9.31 -6.09
CA ASP A 106 30.57 10.25 -4.98
C ASP A 106 29.33 10.08 -4.07
N GLU A 107 29.21 8.90 -3.45
CA GLU A 107 28.33 8.69 -2.28
C GLU A 107 28.63 9.67 -1.11
N THR A 108 29.80 10.29 -1.05
CA THR A 108 30.20 11.13 0.08
C THR A 108 29.84 12.60 -0.06
N GLU A 109 30.01 13.19 -1.25
CA GLU A 109 29.75 14.62 -1.44
C GLU A 109 28.28 14.94 -1.57
N PHE A 110 27.53 14.09 -2.27
CA PHE A 110 26.10 14.31 -2.45
C PHE A 110 25.33 14.30 -1.11
N PHE A 111 25.66 13.37 -0.20
CA PHE A 111 25.02 13.28 1.11
C PHE A 111 25.33 14.49 2.02
N LYS A 112 26.56 15.02 1.93
CA LYS A 112 26.94 16.27 2.62
C LYS A 112 26.11 17.45 2.11
N HIS A 113 25.97 17.59 0.79
CA HIS A 113 25.19 18.67 0.17
C HIS A 113 23.67 18.54 0.42
N TYR A 114 23.11 17.33 0.39
CA TYR A 114 21.67 17.11 0.59
C TYR A 114 21.21 17.41 2.03
N GLN A 115 22.05 17.13 3.04
CA GLN A 115 21.76 17.48 4.44
C GLN A 115 21.80 19.00 4.67
N GLN A 116 22.69 19.73 4.00
CA GLN A 116 22.77 21.19 4.09
C GLN A 116 21.57 21.93 3.48
N GLY A 117 20.83 21.30 2.55
CA GLY A 117 19.66 21.89 1.89
C GLY A 117 18.33 21.75 2.65
N LYS A 118 18.26 20.90 3.69
CA LYS A 118 17.04 20.72 4.50
C LYS A 118 16.98 21.73 5.64
N SER A 119 16.82 23.01 5.29
CA SER A 119 16.41 24.02 6.25
C SER A 119 14.91 23.83 6.54
N THR A 120 14.59 23.46 7.77
CA THR A 120 13.22 23.39 8.29
C THR A 120 12.61 24.80 8.25
N LYS A 121 11.65 25.00 7.34
CA LYS A 121 10.63 26.05 7.47
C LYS A 121 9.38 25.46 8.06
#